data_AF-A0A4R1RFK1-F1
#
_entry.id   AF-A0A4R1RFK1-F1
#
_cell.length_a   1.000
_cell.length_b   1.000
_cell.length_c   1.000
_cell.angle_alpha   90.00
_cell.angle_beta   90.00
_cell.angle_gamma   90.00
#
_symmetry.space_group_name_H-M   'P 1'
#
loop_
_entity.id
_entity.type
_entity.pdbx_description
1 polymer ?
#
loop_
_entity_poly.entity_id
_entity_poly.type
_entity_poly.pdbx_seq_one_letter_code
_entity_poly.pdbx_strand_id
1 'polypeptide(L)' 'MSKQTQIEEIVNFVSKHPQTVASRRICREILGEALERFNTEFSQELEAKLHQSGDREIDSYYTLIR' A
#
# COMPACT_ATOMS: atom_id res chain seq x y z
N MET A 1 0.80 15.38 -8.29
CA MET A 1 1.58 14.16 -7.98
C MET A 1 1.19 13.11 -9.00
N SER A 2 2.15 12.34 -9.51
CA SER A 2 1.86 11.25 -10.44
C SER A 2 1.43 10.01 -9.68
N LYS A 3 0.56 9.18 -10.27
CA LYS A 3 0.13 7.89 -9.69
C LYS A 3 1.32 7.04 -9.26
N GLN A 4 2.37 6.97 -10.08
CA GLN A 4 3.61 6.24 -9.77
C GLN A 4 4.21 6.68 -8.43
N THR A 5 4.37 7.99 -8.23
CA THR A 5 4.94 8.56 -7.00
C THR A 5 4.07 8.29 -5.78
N GLN A 6 2.73 8.28 -5.94
CA GLN A 6 1.82 7.92 -4.84
C GLN A 6 1.98 6.44 -4.47
N ILE A 7 2.08 5.55 -5.46
CA ILE A 7 2.30 4.12 -5.24
C ILE A 7 3.62 3.88 -4.49
N GLU A 8 4.72 4.49 -4.95
CA GLU A 8 6.03 4.35 -4.30
C GLU A 8 5.99 4.79 -2.83
N GLU A 9 5.33 5.91 -2.54
CA GLU A 9 5.18 6.42 -1.18
C GLU A 9 4.30 5.50 -0.31
N ILE A 10 3.23 4.94 -0.86
CA ILE A 10 2.38 3.96 -0.17
C ILE A 10 3.19 2.71 0.18
N VAL A 11 3.89 2.13 -0.79
CA VAL A 11 4.72 0.94 -0.58
C VAL A 11 5.79 1.24 0.48
N ASN A 12 6.48 2.37 0.38
CA ASN A 12 7.50 2.78 1.34
C ASN A 12 6.94 2.98 2.76
N PHE A 13 5.78 3.62 2.89
CA PHE A 13 5.13 3.84 4.19
C PHE A 13 4.72 2.53 4.83
N VAL A 14 4.03 1.68 4.06
CA VAL A 14 3.58 0.36 4.51
C VAL A 14 4.78 -0.49 4.95
N SER A 15 5.90 -0.39 4.22
CA SER A 15 7.14 -1.09 4.53
C SER A 15 7.89 -0.58 5.75
N LYS A 16 7.90 0.72 5.99
CA LYS A 16 8.53 1.29 7.18
C LYS A 16 7.67 1.19 8.43
N HIS A 17 6.36 1.22 8.25
CA HIS A 17 5.38 1.30 9.33
C HIS A 17 4.28 0.24 9.22
N PRO A 18 4.62 -1.07 9.16
CA PRO A 18 3.67 -2.15 8.92
C PRO A 18 2.58 -2.23 10.00
N GLN A 19 2.92 -1.84 11.23
CA GLN A 19 2.05 -2.03 12.39
C GLN A 19 0.93 -0.98 12.51
N THR A 20 0.97 0.09 11.71
CA THR A 20 0.00 1.19 11.80
C THR A 20 -1.37 0.76 11.30
N VAL A 21 -2.42 1.45 11.77
CA VAL A 21 -3.80 1.20 11.33
C VAL A 21 -3.94 1.42 9.83
N ALA A 22 -3.30 2.47 9.28
CA ALA A 22 -3.29 2.75 7.85
C ALA A 22 -2.67 1.60 7.05
N SER A 23 -1.48 1.14 7.43
CA SER A 23 -0.81 0.03 6.73
C SER A 23 -1.62 -1.26 6.77
N ARG A 24 -2.14 -1.63 7.94
CA ARG A 24 -3.00 -2.82 8.06
C ARG A 24 -4.26 -2.71 7.22
N ARG A 25 -4.87 -1.52 7.17
CA ARG A 25 -6.08 -1.28 6.38
C ARG A 25 -5.80 -1.39 4.88
N ILE A 26 -4.80 -0.66 4.38
CA ILE A 26 -4.40 -0.67 2.97
C ILE A 26 -4.13 -2.10 2.52
N CYS A 27 -3.40 -2.86 3.32
CA CYS A 27 -3.04 -4.23 2.95
C CYS A 27 -4.22 -5.18 3.02
N ARG A 28 -5.12 -5.00 3.98
CA ARG A 28 -6.36 -5.79 4.02
C ARG A 28 -7.26 -5.51 2.82
N GLU A 29 -7.36 -4.26 2.38
CA GLU A 29 -8.18 -3.88 1.23
C GLU A 29 -7.57 -4.36 -0.10
N ILE A 30 -6.23 -4.37 -0.21
CA ILE A 30 -5.53 -4.73 -1.46
C ILE A 30 -5.23 -6.23 -1.57
N LEU A 31 -4.73 -6.83 -0.49
CA LEU A 31 -4.23 -8.21 -0.47
C LEU A 31 -5.24 -9.18 0.17
N GLY A 32 -6.28 -8.66 0.83
CA GLY A 32 -7.31 -9.50 1.45
C GLY A 32 -6.89 -10.19 2.74
N GLU A 33 -5.62 -10.09 3.15
CA GLU A 33 -5.06 -10.75 4.33
C GLU A 33 -4.37 -9.76 5.29
N ALA A 34 -4.32 -10.15 6.58
CA ALA A 34 -3.61 -9.38 7.58
C ALA A 34 -2.10 -9.52 7.35
N LEU A 35 -1.39 -8.44 7.62
CA LEU A 35 0.02 -8.18 7.34
C LEU A 35 1.01 -9.01 8.18
N GLU A 36 0.81 -10.32 8.28
CA GLU A 36 1.58 -11.19 9.18
C GLU A 36 2.95 -11.56 8.59
N ARG A 37 3.17 -11.34 7.28
CA ARG A 37 4.44 -11.63 6.59
C ARG A 37 4.91 -10.44 5.78
N PHE A 38 5.52 -9.49 6.48
CA PHE A 38 6.22 -8.38 5.82
C PHE A 38 7.59 -8.86 5.32
N ASN A 39 7.65 -9.39 4.10
CA ASN A 39 8.90 -9.79 3.44
C ASN A 39 9.12 -8.97 2.14
N THR A 40 10.22 -9.19 1.44
CA THR A 40 10.51 -8.47 0.19
C THR A 40 9.47 -8.78 -0.91
N GLU A 41 8.96 -10.01 -0.96
CA GLU A 41 7.90 -10.42 -1.90
C GLU A 41 6.59 -9.64 -1.66
N PHE A 42 6.28 -9.32 -0.40
CA PHE A 42 5.11 -8.54 -0.02
C PHE A 42 5.09 -7.15 -0.66
N SER A 43 6.24 -6.46 -0.66
CA SER A 43 6.32 -5.11 -1.25
C SER A 43 6.10 -5.15 -2.76
N GLN A 44 6.61 -6.18 -3.44
CA GLN A 44 6.42 -6.35 -4.89
C GLN A 44 4.97 -6.69 -5.23
N GLU A 45 4.31 -7.53 -4.42
CA GLU A 45 2.90 -7.88 -4.61
C GLU A 45 1.98 -6.68 -4.37
N LEU A 46 2.24 -5.93 -3.29
CA LEU A 46 1.51 -4.70 -2.98
C LEU A 46 1.64 -3.67 -4.12
N GLU A 47 2.85 -3.44 -4.61
CA GLU A 47 3.11 -2.55 -5.74
C GLU A 47 2.35 -2.99 -6.99
N ALA A 48 2.44 -4.28 -7.36
CA ALA A 48 1.76 -4.83 -8.53
C ALA A 48 0.24 -4.65 -8.45
N LYS A 49 -0.36 -4.83 -7.27
CA LYS A 49 -1.79 -4.63 -7.04
C LYS A 49 -2.19 -3.16 -7.09
N LEU A 50 -1.41 -2.27 -6.47
CA LEU A 50 -1.61 -0.82 -6.55
C LEU A 50 -1.55 -0.32 -8.00
N HIS A 51 -0.67 -0.89 -8.82
CA HIS A 51 -0.63 -0.56 -10.25
C HIS A 51 -1.92 -0.93 -10.99
N GLN A 52 -2.60 -2.01 -10.58
CA GLN A 52 -3.88 -2.45 -11.13
C GLN A 52 -5.08 -1.69 -10.56
N SER A 53 -4.94 -1.06 -9.39
CA SER A 53 -5.97 -0.22 -8.78
C SER A 53 -6.23 1.07 -9.56
N GLY A 54 -7.45 1.60 -9.46
CA GLY A 54 -7.81 2.87 -10.08
C GLY A 54 -7.18 4.07 -9.36
N ASP A 55 -6.99 5.19 -10.07
CA ASP A 55 -6.41 6.43 -9.51
C ASP A 55 -7.14 6.94 -8.26
N ARG A 56 -8.48 6.77 -8.19
CA ARG A 56 -9.27 7.15 -7.00
C ARG A 56 -8.91 6.34 -5.75
N GLU A 57 -8.60 5.06 -5.93
CA GLU A 57 -8.22 4.18 -4.81
C GLU A 57 -6.82 4.56 -4.33
N ILE A 58 -5.89 4.77 -5.26
CA ILE A 58 -4.53 5.24 -4.95
C ILE A 58 -4.54 6.56 -4.21
N ASP A 59 -5.35 7.52 -4.63
CA ASP A 59 -5.48 8.81 -3.95
C ASP A 59 -6.04 8.66 -2.52
N SER A 60 -7.01 7.76 -2.34
CA SER A 60 -7.58 7.44 -1.03
C SER A 60 -6.52 6.82 -0.09
N TYR A 61 -5.75 5.85 -0.58
CA TYR A 61 -4.67 5.23 0.20
C TYR A 61 -3.54 6.22 0.51
N TYR A 62 -3.18 7.07 -0.46
CA TYR A 62 -2.17 8.11 -0.26
C TYR A 62 -2.59 9.13 0.79
N THR A 63 -3.88 9.45 0.88
CA THR A 63 -4.42 10.33 1.93
C THR A 63 -4.37 9.70 3.32
N LEU A 64 -4.45 8.36 3.44
CA LEU A 64 -4.40 7.65 4.73
C LEU A 64 -3.01 7.64 5.38
N ILE A 65 -1.95 7.77 4.58
CA ILE A 65 -0.55 7.68 5.04
C ILE A 65 0.11 9.06 5.20
N ARG A 66 -0.60 10.12 4.84
CA ARG A 66 -0.15 11.51 4.86
C ARG A 66 -0.63 12.22 6.12
#